data_AF-A0A933JVN7-F1
#
_entry.id   AF-A0A933JVN7-F1
#
_cell.length_a   1.000
_cell.length_b   1.000
_cell.length_c   1.000
_cell.angle_alpha   90.00
_cell.angle_beta   90.00
_cell.angle_gamma   90.00
#
_symmetry.space_group_name_H-M   'P 1'
#
loop_
_entity.id
_entity.type
_entity.pdbx_description
1 polymer ?
#
loop_
_entity_poly.entity_id
_entity_poly.type
_entity_poly.pdbx_seq_one_letter_code
_entity_poly.pdbx_strand_id
1 'polypeptide(L)'
;MQGPIGRARVTTDSVESWLRTNDKAGLDKLASGQALDAKALAGLANGLGASATDVSQAITQLEQKLAKEAKSEKAGFASYGVRGFGGATTFQGAKSESALGRFRFEGFNPRLDAKLDELTGGHRLAAQFPVPLDKQKSLAALKADLRDVPVKLANGQVGDVYTKLATDKSLSKEQKARIFSVLAEVRDNYLRLDDAIAPGEKNKGYQVVNWKHTRGEIDQVLEAAKLGKLTPTQTEDALLASIFSDAVKTPQNFITHNIDGAYAAAEVLSRHLDPKKDLARLEGIIGAVKEHQIGPPAFMSMIMTGMLKGKLGKEAAAADLENVASIGKKVANPLDPKNQTADRSELAFSPAERAILSKLGVESWAVPNPKSAHHKASRAVIDGDSLINYASPDGWAKIVAIRGPDTGPFFEDKVVFDSVGSAKKSYDDAYSVLSDAAKPLARQGLARTDKSLERVRAKMEKFLEAKGKDVPYDDNGKVPFWNTPLKYPSQGELSAKEKQQFEFAKQIREEFVGLLRAEQGIYE
;
A
#
# COMPACT_ATOMS: atom_id res chain seq x y z
N MET A 1 31.70 -10.15 -63.79
CA MET A 1 32.25 -10.76 -62.56
C MET A 1 31.70 -9.98 -61.37
N GLN A 2 30.66 -10.50 -60.71
CA GLN A 2 30.17 -9.93 -59.45
C GLN A 2 31.04 -10.51 -58.32
N GLY A 3 31.73 -9.65 -57.58
CA GLY A 3 32.55 -10.05 -56.44
C GLY A 3 31.68 -10.62 -55.31
N PRO A 4 32.25 -11.45 -54.42
CA PRO A 4 31.50 -12.07 -53.33
C PRO A 4 30.95 -11.00 -52.39
N ILE A 5 29.63 -10.97 -52.25
CA ILE A 5 28.92 -10.18 -51.24
C ILE A 5 29.40 -10.66 -49.87
N GLY A 6 30.08 -9.79 -49.12
CA GLY A 6 30.55 -10.12 -47.78
C GLY A 6 29.37 -10.49 -46.88
N ARG A 7 29.35 -11.73 -46.38
CA ARG A 7 28.37 -12.15 -45.37
C ARG A 7 28.59 -11.31 -44.11
N ALA A 8 27.54 -10.64 -43.64
CA ALA A 8 27.58 -9.91 -42.39
C ALA A 8 27.96 -10.88 -41.25
N ARG A 9 28.94 -10.49 -40.43
CA ARG A 9 29.41 -11.32 -39.32
C ARG A 9 28.34 -11.33 -38.23
N VAL A 10 27.83 -12.52 -37.90
CA VAL A 10 26.92 -12.69 -36.74
C VAL A 10 27.70 -12.40 -35.46
N THR A 11 27.16 -11.53 -34.62
CA THR A 11 27.70 -11.19 -33.30
C THR A 11 26.72 -11.60 -32.20
N THR A 12 27.24 -11.72 -30.97
CA THR A 12 26.40 -11.90 -29.77
C THR A 12 25.29 -10.85 -29.69
N ASP A 13 25.61 -9.60 -29.98
CA ASP A 13 24.67 -8.48 -29.86
C ASP A 13 23.57 -8.55 -30.94
N SER A 14 23.90 -9.03 -32.14
CA SER A 14 22.91 -9.24 -33.20
C SER A 14 21.92 -10.36 -32.86
N VAL A 15 22.40 -11.44 -32.22
CA VAL A 15 21.55 -12.54 -31.74
C VAL A 15 20.67 -12.07 -30.58
N GLU A 16 21.26 -11.39 -29.60
CA GLU A 16 20.54 -10.86 -28.44
C GLU A 16 19.45 -9.86 -28.87
N SER A 17 19.78 -8.92 -29.76
CA SER A 17 18.81 -7.95 -30.30
C SER A 17 17.69 -8.64 -31.06
N TRP A 18 18.00 -9.66 -31.87
CA TRP A 18 16.97 -10.38 -32.62
C TRP A 18 16.02 -11.11 -31.67
N LEU A 19 16.55 -11.81 -30.66
CA LEU A 19 15.74 -12.52 -29.67
C LEU A 19 14.87 -11.56 -28.85
N ARG A 20 15.41 -10.41 -28.40
CA ARG A 20 14.62 -9.39 -27.69
C ARG A 20 13.42 -8.91 -28.50
N THR A 21 13.56 -8.78 -29.83
CA THR A 21 12.51 -8.29 -30.71
C THR A 21 11.53 -9.37 -31.16
N ASN A 22 12.02 -10.59 -31.44
CA ASN A 22 11.25 -11.61 -32.16
C ASN A 22 10.96 -12.88 -31.36
N ASP A 23 11.74 -13.19 -30.33
CA ASP A 23 11.58 -14.39 -29.51
C ASP A 23 12.11 -14.18 -28.08
N LYS A 24 11.40 -13.36 -27.31
CA LYS A 24 11.76 -13.05 -25.92
C LYS A 24 11.81 -14.32 -25.05
N ALA A 25 10.93 -15.29 -25.30
CA ALA A 25 10.92 -16.56 -24.59
C ALA A 25 12.22 -17.37 -24.85
N GLY A 26 12.76 -17.30 -26.07
CA GLY A 26 14.09 -17.85 -26.39
C GLY A 26 15.22 -17.18 -25.59
N LEU A 27 15.19 -15.86 -25.41
CA LEU A 27 16.18 -15.16 -24.59
C LEU A 27 16.12 -15.58 -23.12
N ASP A 28 14.91 -15.70 -22.56
CA ASP A 28 14.71 -16.12 -21.17
C ASP A 28 15.19 -17.58 -20.94
N LYS A 29 15.03 -18.45 -21.94
CA LYS A 29 15.60 -19.81 -21.93
C LYS A 29 17.13 -19.77 -21.88
N LEU A 30 17.78 -18.98 -22.73
CA LEU A 30 19.25 -18.86 -22.72
C LEU A 30 19.77 -18.30 -21.39
N ALA A 31 19.08 -17.31 -20.81
CA ALA A 31 19.43 -16.74 -19.51
C ALA A 31 19.31 -17.75 -18.35
N SER A 32 18.44 -18.74 -18.48
CA SER A 32 18.26 -19.83 -17.51
C SER A 32 19.10 -21.07 -17.82
N GLY A 33 19.97 -21.03 -18.84
CA GLY A 33 20.83 -22.14 -19.24
C GLY A 33 20.11 -23.24 -20.02
N GLN A 34 18.94 -22.95 -20.59
CA GLN A 34 18.20 -23.86 -21.46
C GLN A 34 18.51 -23.58 -22.93
N ALA A 35 18.68 -24.65 -23.72
CA ALA A 35 18.92 -24.54 -25.16
C ALA A 35 17.67 -24.06 -25.91
N LEU A 36 17.88 -23.33 -27.01
CA LEU A 36 16.83 -23.01 -27.97
C LEU A 36 16.37 -24.26 -28.72
N ASP A 37 15.09 -24.34 -29.06
CA ASP A 37 14.59 -25.40 -29.92
C ASP A 37 14.97 -25.16 -31.39
N ALA A 38 14.85 -26.21 -32.21
CA ALA A 38 15.24 -26.17 -33.62
C ALA A 38 14.47 -25.11 -34.43
N LYS A 39 13.23 -24.78 -34.02
CA LYS A 39 12.41 -23.78 -34.70
C LYS A 39 12.92 -22.37 -34.41
N ALA A 40 13.26 -22.07 -33.17
CA ALA A 40 13.88 -20.81 -32.77
C ALA A 40 15.26 -20.62 -33.44
N LEU A 41 16.08 -21.67 -33.51
CA LEU A 41 17.38 -21.64 -34.20
C LEU A 41 17.23 -21.36 -35.71
N ALA A 42 16.27 -22.00 -36.37
CA ALA A 42 15.99 -21.77 -37.79
C ALA A 42 15.46 -20.34 -38.04
N GLY A 43 14.58 -19.83 -37.17
CA GLY A 43 14.07 -18.46 -37.23
C GLY A 43 15.19 -17.42 -37.11
N LEU A 44 16.09 -17.63 -36.15
CA LEU A 44 17.24 -16.76 -35.89
C LEU A 44 18.23 -16.76 -37.07
N ALA A 45 18.55 -17.94 -37.62
CA ALA A 45 19.44 -18.05 -38.77
C ALA A 45 18.88 -17.36 -40.02
N ASN A 46 17.59 -17.55 -40.30
CA ASN A 46 16.91 -16.86 -41.39
C ASN A 46 16.84 -15.34 -41.16
N GLY A 47 16.52 -14.91 -39.94
CA GLY A 47 16.40 -13.50 -39.59
C GLY A 47 17.71 -12.73 -39.66
N LEU A 48 18.84 -13.40 -39.43
CA LEU A 48 20.18 -12.81 -39.50
C LEU A 48 20.89 -13.05 -40.84
N GLY A 49 20.27 -13.78 -41.77
CA GLY A 49 20.89 -14.13 -43.05
C GLY A 49 22.19 -14.91 -42.90
N ALA A 50 22.26 -15.80 -41.92
CA ALA A 50 23.49 -16.44 -41.47
C ALA A 50 23.41 -17.97 -41.48
N SER A 51 24.58 -18.62 -41.46
CA SER A 51 24.61 -20.08 -41.34
C SER A 51 24.23 -20.52 -39.92
N ALA A 52 23.65 -21.71 -39.78
CA ALA A 52 23.34 -22.29 -38.47
C ALA A 52 24.60 -22.41 -37.59
N THR A 53 25.77 -22.60 -38.19
CA THR A 53 27.06 -22.66 -37.48
C THR A 53 27.45 -21.32 -36.87
N ASP A 54 27.32 -20.22 -37.63
CA ASP A 54 27.66 -18.87 -37.14
C ASP A 54 26.73 -18.45 -36.00
N VAL A 55 25.44 -18.79 -36.14
CA VAL A 55 24.41 -18.54 -35.13
C VAL A 55 24.66 -19.36 -33.87
N SER A 56 25.00 -20.64 -34.00
CA SER A 56 25.30 -21.51 -32.86
C SER A 56 26.51 -21.01 -32.07
N GLN A 57 27.56 -20.53 -32.74
CA GLN A 57 28.73 -19.95 -32.06
C GLN A 57 28.38 -18.67 -31.29
N ALA A 58 27.59 -17.79 -31.89
CA ALA A 58 27.13 -16.55 -31.25
C ALA A 58 26.20 -16.83 -30.05
N ILE A 59 25.36 -17.86 -30.11
CA ILE A 59 24.53 -18.30 -28.98
C ILE A 59 25.40 -18.78 -27.82
N THR A 60 26.40 -19.63 -28.06
CA THR A 60 27.30 -20.10 -26.98
C THR A 60 28.02 -18.94 -26.30
N GLN A 61 28.43 -17.93 -27.06
CA GLN A 61 29.04 -16.72 -26.50
C GLN A 61 28.03 -15.88 -25.69
N LEU A 62 26.78 -15.80 -26.16
CA LEU A 62 25.69 -15.12 -25.44
C LEU A 62 25.34 -15.84 -24.13
N GLU A 63 25.28 -17.18 -24.12
CA GLU A 63 25.09 -17.98 -22.90
C GLU A 63 26.20 -17.72 -21.88
N GLN A 64 27.45 -17.66 -22.31
CA GLN A 64 28.59 -17.33 -21.44
C GLN A 64 28.49 -15.91 -20.88
N LYS A 65 28.06 -14.94 -21.70
CA LYS A 65 27.82 -13.55 -21.29
C LYS A 65 26.73 -13.48 -20.21
N LEU A 66 25.56 -14.07 -20.47
CA LEU A 66 24.43 -14.09 -19.54
C LEU A 66 24.76 -14.83 -18.24
N ALA A 67 25.49 -15.95 -18.31
CA ALA A 67 25.94 -16.68 -17.13
C ALA A 67 26.94 -15.87 -16.28
N LYS A 68 27.80 -15.05 -16.91
CA LYS A 68 28.72 -14.16 -16.21
C LYS A 68 27.97 -13.01 -15.53
N GLU A 69 26.99 -12.43 -16.20
CA GLU A 69 26.12 -11.37 -15.66
C GLU A 69 25.32 -11.87 -14.45
N ALA A 70 24.70 -13.05 -14.55
CA ALA A 70 23.98 -13.68 -13.45
C ALA A 70 24.90 -14.02 -12.25
N LYS A 71 26.17 -14.38 -12.49
CA LYS A 71 27.17 -14.58 -11.43
C LYS A 71 27.61 -13.26 -10.80
N SER A 72 27.73 -12.18 -11.57
CA SER A 72 28.06 -10.85 -11.03
C SER A 72 26.92 -10.25 -10.21
N GLU A 73 25.66 -10.46 -10.59
CA GLU A 73 24.51 -10.10 -9.75
C GLU A 73 24.52 -10.88 -8.43
N LYS A 74 24.72 -12.21 -8.48
CA LYS A 74 24.81 -13.03 -7.26
C LYS A 74 26.02 -12.66 -6.38
N ALA A 75 27.15 -12.27 -6.97
CA ALA A 75 28.32 -11.79 -6.23
C ALA A 75 28.07 -10.40 -5.60
N GLY A 76 27.35 -9.51 -6.30
CA GLY A 76 26.88 -8.23 -5.76
C GLY A 76 25.97 -8.44 -4.55
N PHE A 77 25.00 -9.36 -4.66
CA PHE A 77 24.12 -9.73 -3.54
C PHE A 77 24.86 -10.36 -2.35
N ALA A 78 25.93 -11.14 -2.59
CA ALA A 78 26.74 -11.73 -1.53
C ALA A 78 27.69 -10.72 -0.84
N SER A 79 28.05 -9.61 -1.50
CA SER A 79 28.92 -8.58 -0.92
C SER A 79 28.20 -7.49 -0.11
N TYR A 80 26.86 -7.42 -0.18
CA TYR A 80 26.07 -6.47 0.63
C TYR A 80 25.50 -7.08 1.92
N GLY A 81 25.73 -8.37 2.17
CA GLY A 81 25.47 -9.02 3.45
C GLY A 81 26.78 -9.36 4.15
N VAL A 82 27.06 -8.70 5.28
CA VAL A 82 28.18 -8.96 6.22
C VAL A 82 29.53 -8.32 5.83
N ARG A 83 29.74 -7.08 6.29
CA ARG A 83 30.92 -6.67 7.10
C ARG A 83 30.73 -5.25 7.62
N GLY A 84 30.60 -5.12 8.93
CA GLY A 84 31.00 -3.90 9.62
C GLY A 84 32.53 -3.76 9.55
N PHE A 85 33.01 -2.53 9.37
CA PHE A 85 33.98 -1.84 10.24
C PHE A 85 34.55 -0.62 9.51
N GLY A 86 34.80 0.44 10.28
CA GLY A 86 35.66 1.53 9.85
C GLY A 86 37.06 1.04 9.49
N GLY A 87 37.71 1.80 8.62
CA GLY A 87 39.09 1.56 8.22
C GLY A 87 39.38 2.23 6.89
N ALA A 88 39.97 3.41 6.95
CA ALA A 88 40.55 4.08 5.80
C ALA A 88 41.58 3.16 5.14
N THR A 89 41.42 2.89 3.84
CA THR A 89 42.53 2.50 2.97
C THR A 89 42.36 3.19 1.62
N THR A 90 43.31 4.07 1.33
CA THR A 90 43.61 4.67 0.04
C THR A 90 43.93 3.58 -0.98
N PHE A 91 43.23 3.58 -2.13
CA PHE A 91 43.70 2.93 -3.34
C PHE A 91 43.98 3.99 -4.40
N GLN A 92 45.28 4.29 -4.56
CA GLN A 92 45.84 4.97 -5.71
C GLN A 92 46.05 3.96 -6.85
N GLY A 93 45.63 4.35 -8.05
CA GLY A 93 46.32 3.96 -9.28
C GLY A 93 45.69 2.83 -10.10
N ALA A 94 44.96 3.22 -11.14
CA ALA A 94 45.12 2.62 -12.46
C ALA A 94 44.71 3.65 -13.53
N LYS A 95 45.71 4.33 -14.09
CA LYS A 95 45.58 5.07 -15.34
C LYS A 95 45.59 4.05 -16.48
N SER A 96 44.50 3.94 -17.21
CA SER A 96 44.57 3.57 -18.63
C SER A 96 43.42 4.23 -19.38
N GLU A 97 43.64 5.46 -19.80
CA GLU A 97 42.95 6.01 -20.96
C GLU A 97 43.35 5.16 -22.17
N SER A 98 42.45 4.33 -22.66
CA SER A 98 42.55 3.78 -24.00
C SER A 98 41.21 3.98 -24.71
N ALA A 99 41.24 4.93 -25.64
CA ALA A 99 40.49 5.03 -26.88
C ALA A 99 39.34 4.02 -27.11
N LEU A 100 38.25 4.17 -26.35
CA LEU A 100 36.91 3.74 -26.78
C LEU A 100 36.06 5.00 -26.91
N GLY A 101 35.59 5.22 -28.14
CA GLY A 101 34.82 6.39 -28.53
C GLY A 101 33.70 6.69 -27.54
N ARG A 102 33.56 7.97 -27.19
CA ARG A 102 32.40 8.50 -26.47
C ARG A 102 31.16 8.34 -27.35
N PHE A 103 30.57 7.15 -27.36
CA PHE A 103 29.14 7.01 -27.58
C PHE A 103 28.46 7.64 -26.37
N ARG A 104 28.10 8.92 -26.47
CA ARG A 104 27.09 9.50 -25.59
C ARG A 104 25.80 8.76 -25.92
N PHE A 105 25.40 7.80 -25.09
CA PHE A 105 24.01 7.38 -25.05
C PHE A 105 23.20 8.62 -24.63
N GLU A 106 22.58 9.28 -25.60
CA GLU A 106 21.57 10.30 -25.32
C GLU A 106 20.46 9.65 -24.52
N GLY A 107 20.36 9.98 -23.22
CA GLY A 107 19.31 9.49 -22.34
C GLY A 107 19.78 8.88 -21.03
N PHE A 108 21.05 8.47 -20.91
CA PHE A 108 21.59 7.93 -19.65
C PHE A 108 21.96 9.07 -18.70
N ASN A 109 21.27 9.16 -17.56
CA ASN A 109 21.62 10.08 -16.48
C ASN A 109 21.84 9.26 -15.20
N PRO A 110 23.09 8.84 -14.90
CA PRO A 110 23.37 7.88 -13.83
C PRO A 110 22.94 8.37 -12.45
N ARG A 111 22.82 9.69 -12.24
CA ARG A 111 22.31 10.25 -10.99
C ARG A 111 20.79 10.13 -10.87
N LEU A 112 20.08 10.33 -11.98
CA LEU A 112 18.62 10.15 -12.03
C LEU A 112 18.26 8.68 -11.88
N ASP A 113 18.97 7.80 -12.59
CA ASP A 113 18.73 6.36 -12.55
C ASP A 113 19.01 5.81 -11.14
N ALA A 114 20.14 6.19 -10.52
CA ALA A 114 20.43 5.82 -9.13
C ALA A 114 19.37 6.35 -8.15
N LYS A 115 18.84 7.56 -8.39
CA LYS A 115 17.78 8.12 -7.54
C LYS A 115 16.46 7.38 -7.71
N LEU A 116 16.09 7.02 -8.94
CA LEU A 116 14.90 6.22 -9.21
C LEU A 116 15.03 4.80 -8.64
N ASP A 117 16.22 4.20 -8.71
CA ASP A 117 16.50 2.90 -8.10
C ASP A 117 16.33 2.97 -6.57
N GLU A 118 16.83 4.02 -5.92
CA GLU A 118 16.60 4.28 -4.49
C GLU A 118 15.10 4.47 -4.18
N LEU A 119 14.40 5.31 -4.95
CA LEU A 119 12.98 5.62 -4.73
C LEU A 119 12.05 4.43 -4.96
N THR A 120 12.43 3.48 -5.82
CA THR A 120 11.67 2.25 -6.11
C THR A 120 12.08 1.08 -5.21
N GLY A 121 13.09 1.27 -4.36
CA GLY A 121 13.65 0.19 -3.53
C GLY A 121 14.26 -0.92 -4.37
N GLY A 122 15.00 -0.55 -5.43
CA GLY A 122 15.59 -1.49 -6.38
C GLY A 122 14.58 -2.13 -7.31
N HIS A 123 13.53 -1.40 -7.71
CA HIS A 123 12.44 -1.89 -8.55
C HIS A 123 11.74 -3.17 -8.04
N ARG A 124 11.80 -3.43 -6.72
CA ARG A 124 11.33 -4.69 -6.12
C ARG A 124 9.84 -4.99 -6.32
N LEU A 125 9.05 -3.96 -6.64
CA LEU A 125 7.61 -4.06 -6.87
C LEU A 125 7.21 -4.00 -8.36
N ALA A 126 8.17 -3.93 -9.29
CA ALA A 126 7.89 -3.82 -10.72
C ALA A 126 7.02 -4.98 -11.24
N ALA A 127 7.30 -6.21 -10.78
CA ALA A 127 6.50 -7.40 -11.13
C ALA A 127 5.07 -7.37 -10.56
N GLN A 128 4.87 -6.66 -9.44
CA GLN A 128 3.56 -6.49 -8.82
C GLN A 128 2.74 -5.39 -9.49
N PHE A 129 3.38 -4.38 -10.09
CA PHE A 129 2.70 -3.31 -10.83
C PHE A 129 3.05 -3.32 -12.31
N PRO A 130 2.68 -4.39 -13.05
CA PRO A 130 2.92 -4.45 -14.48
C PRO A 130 2.11 -3.37 -15.20
N VAL A 131 2.63 -2.89 -16.34
CA VAL A 131 1.88 -1.98 -17.20
C VAL A 131 0.61 -2.70 -17.69
N PRO A 132 -0.59 -2.10 -17.57
CA PRO A 132 -1.80 -2.73 -18.05
C PRO A 132 -1.74 -3.03 -19.54
N LEU A 133 -2.13 -4.26 -19.90
CA LEU A 133 -2.21 -4.69 -21.30
C LEU A 133 -3.30 -3.93 -22.06
N ASP A 134 -4.42 -3.62 -21.40
CA ASP A 134 -5.54 -2.85 -21.96
C ASP A 134 -5.96 -1.73 -21.00
N LYS A 135 -5.33 -0.55 -21.19
CA LYS A 135 -5.61 0.64 -20.38
C LYS A 135 -7.06 1.11 -20.50
N GLN A 136 -7.73 0.90 -21.64
CA GLN A 136 -9.10 1.36 -21.84
C GLN A 136 -10.07 0.51 -21.03
N LYS A 137 -9.89 -0.81 -21.03
CA LYS A 137 -10.66 -1.73 -20.20
C LYS A 137 -10.47 -1.44 -18.71
N SER A 138 -9.24 -1.25 -18.25
CA SER A 138 -8.93 -0.89 -16.86
C SER A 138 -9.62 0.41 -16.44
N LEU A 139 -9.56 1.45 -17.30
CA LEU A 139 -10.24 2.72 -17.04
C LEU A 139 -11.77 2.58 -17.03
N ALA A 140 -12.35 1.77 -17.92
CA ALA A 140 -13.79 1.54 -17.94
C ALA A 140 -14.27 0.83 -16.66
N ALA A 141 -13.53 -0.20 -16.22
CA ALA A 141 -13.80 -0.91 -14.99
C ALA A 141 -13.64 -0.01 -13.75
N LEU A 142 -12.59 0.81 -13.70
CA LEU A 142 -12.44 1.82 -12.66
C LEU A 142 -13.66 2.74 -12.56
N LYS A 143 -14.13 3.27 -13.71
CA LYS A 143 -15.29 4.18 -13.70
C LYS A 143 -16.56 3.52 -13.16
N ALA A 144 -16.75 2.22 -13.43
CA ALA A 144 -17.87 1.48 -12.84
C ALA A 144 -17.71 1.41 -11.32
N ASP A 145 -16.56 0.96 -10.82
CA ASP A 145 -16.31 0.84 -9.39
C ASP A 145 -16.45 2.16 -8.62
N LEU A 146 -16.08 3.30 -9.22
CA LEU A 146 -16.21 4.62 -8.61
C LEU A 146 -17.64 5.17 -8.61
N ARG A 147 -18.50 4.70 -9.52
CA ARG A 147 -19.93 5.05 -9.54
C ARG A 147 -20.72 4.38 -8.42
N ASP A 148 -20.19 3.28 -7.88
CA ASP A 148 -20.79 2.56 -6.76
C ASP A 148 -20.48 3.20 -5.39
N VAL A 149 -19.72 4.30 -5.36
CA VAL A 149 -19.30 4.96 -4.11
C VAL A 149 -20.07 6.27 -3.94
N PRO A 150 -21.14 6.29 -3.11
CA PRO A 150 -21.96 7.47 -2.91
C PRO A 150 -21.21 8.57 -2.16
N VAL A 151 -21.28 9.80 -2.65
CA VAL A 151 -20.66 10.99 -2.04
C VAL A 151 -21.52 12.23 -2.18
N LYS A 152 -21.26 13.24 -1.34
CA LYS A 152 -21.88 14.56 -1.49
C LYS A 152 -21.16 15.38 -2.55
N LEU A 153 -21.91 15.85 -3.55
CA LEU A 153 -21.42 16.72 -4.62
C LEU A 153 -21.38 18.20 -4.17
N ALA A 154 -20.74 19.05 -4.96
CA ALA A 154 -20.61 20.48 -4.67
C ALA A 154 -21.97 21.23 -4.60
N ASN A 155 -22.99 20.71 -5.29
CA ASN A 155 -24.37 21.24 -5.23
C ASN A 155 -25.17 20.73 -4.02
N GLY A 156 -24.53 19.95 -3.13
CA GLY A 156 -25.16 19.36 -1.94
C GLY A 156 -25.93 18.07 -2.18
N GLN A 157 -26.18 17.67 -3.43
CA GLN A 157 -26.86 16.42 -3.76
C GLN A 157 -25.95 15.21 -3.58
N VAL A 158 -26.55 14.04 -3.40
CA VAL A 158 -25.85 12.76 -3.44
C VAL A 158 -25.56 12.40 -4.90
N GLY A 159 -24.30 12.10 -5.18
CA GLY A 159 -23.83 11.53 -6.44
C GLY A 159 -22.77 10.47 -6.14
N ASP A 160 -21.77 10.38 -7.00
CA ASP A 160 -20.72 9.36 -6.89
C ASP A 160 -19.30 9.92 -7.04
N VAL A 161 -18.30 9.16 -6.60
CA VAL A 161 -16.88 9.57 -6.62
C VAL A 161 -16.41 9.90 -8.03
N TYR A 162 -16.82 9.13 -9.04
CA TYR A 162 -16.43 9.40 -10.43
C TYR A 162 -16.97 10.75 -10.90
N THR A 163 -18.26 10.99 -10.72
CA THR A 163 -18.92 12.25 -11.09
C THR A 163 -18.27 13.42 -10.37
N LYS A 164 -17.97 13.28 -9.07
CA LYS A 164 -17.34 14.31 -8.28
C LYS A 164 -15.95 14.70 -8.79
N LEU A 165 -15.08 13.72 -9.05
CA LEU A 165 -13.74 13.97 -9.61
C LEU A 165 -13.79 14.49 -11.04
N ALA A 166 -14.65 13.91 -11.89
CA ALA A 166 -14.74 14.27 -13.31
C ALA A 166 -15.22 15.71 -13.49
N THR A 167 -16.14 16.17 -12.64
CA THR A 167 -16.72 17.52 -12.69
C THR A 167 -15.98 18.55 -11.84
N ASP A 168 -14.94 18.15 -11.09
CA ASP A 168 -14.19 19.05 -10.22
C ASP A 168 -13.52 20.17 -11.04
N LYS A 169 -13.81 21.43 -10.71
CA LYS A 169 -13.32 22.58 -11.48
C LYS A 169 -11.89 23.00 -11.12
N SER A 170 -11.33 22.48 -10.01
CA SER A 170 -9.99 22.84 -9.57
C SER A 170 -8.90 22.04 -10.31
N LEU A 171 -9.23 20.89 -10.88
CA LEU A 171 -8.30 20.04 -11.63
C LEU A 171 -8.49 20.20 -13.14
N SER A 172 -7.38 20.30 -13.87
CA SER A 172 -7.38 20.29 -15.33
C SER A 172 -7.71 18.89 -15.90
N LYS A 173 -7.95 18.84 -17.21
CA LYS A 173 -8.27 17.59 -17.91
C LYS A 173 -7.12 16.59 -17.84
N GLU A 174 -5.89 17.08 -17.98
CA GLU A 174 -4.66 16.29 -17.97
C GLU A 174 -4.42 15.68 -16.59
N GLN A 175 -4.65 16.45 -15.53
CA GLN A 175 -4.52 15.98 -14.15
C GLN A 175 -5.55 14.90 -13.82
N LYS A 176 -6.83 15.11 -14.19
CA LYS A 176 -7.87 14.10 -14.04
C LYS A 176 -7.55 12.82 -14.81
N ALA A 177 -7.07 12.94 -16.04
CA ALA A 177 -6.66 11.79 -16.84
C ALA A 177 -5.53 11.00 -16.17
N ARG A 178 -4.54 11.68 -15.59
CA ARG A 178 -3.44 11.06 -14.84
C ARG A 178 -3.94 10.36 -13.59
N ILE A 179 -4.74 11.02 -12.76
CA ILE A 179 -5.33 10.45 -11.55
C ILE A 179 -6.11 9.17 -11.89
N PHE A 180 -6.99 9.22 -12.88
CA PHE A 180 -7.76 8.04 -13.29
C PHE A 180 -6.88 6.93 -13.87
N SER A 181 -5.84 7.26 -14.64
CA SER A 181 -4.94 6.24 -15.17
C SER A 181 -4.15 5.54 -14.07
N VAL A 182 -3.60 6.29 -13.12
CA VAL A 182 -2.84 5.75 -11.99
C VAL A 182 -3.74 4.91 -11.08
N LEU A 183 -4.94 5.40 -10.78
CA LEU A 183 -5.91 4.69 -9.96
C LEU A 183 -6.37 3.38 -10.63
N ALA A 184 -6.49 3.35 -11.96
CA ALA A 184 -6.85 2.13 -12.69
C ALA A 184 -5.74 1.07 -12.60
N GLU A 185 -4.46 1.47 -12.66
CA GLU A 185 -3.33 0.55 -12.47
C GLU A 185 -3.34 -0.06 -11.06
N VAL A 186 -3.56 0.76 -10.04
CA VAL A 186 -3.59 0.28 -8.64
C VAL A 186 -4.81 -0.59 -8.35
N ARG A 187 -5.98 -0.24 -8.90
CA ARG A 187 -7.18 -1.09 -8.87
C ARG A 187 -6.89 -2.48 -9.40
N ASP A 188 -6.30 -2.57 -10.59
CA ASP A 188 -6.04 -3.86 -11.23
C ASP A 188 -5.04 -4.69 -10.41
N ASN A 189 -4.07 -4.03 -9.75
CA ASN A 189 -3.19 -4.71 -8.82
C ASN A 189 -3.93 -5.30 -7.61
N TYR A 190 -4.84 -4.56 -6.96
CA TYR A 190 -5.64 -5.09 -5.85
C TYR A 190 -6.41 -6.35 -6.26
N LEU A 191 -7.10 -6.29 -7.41
CA LEU A 191 -7.92 -7.40 -7.89
C LEU A 191 -7.05 -8.61 -8.26
N ARG A 192 -5.93 -8.38 -8.96
CA ARG A 192 -4.99 -9.45 -9.33
C ARG A 192 -4.40 -10.15 -8.11
N LEU A 193 -4.04 -9.42 -7.07
CA LEU A 193 -3.54 -9.99 -5.82
C LEU A 193 -4.63 -10.80 -5.09
N ASP A 194 -5.87 -10.33 -5.10
CA ASP A 194 -6.98 -11.07 -4.50
C ASP A 194 -7.31 -12.35 -5.29
N ASP A 195 -7.34 -12.27 -6.62
CA ASP A 195 -7.66 -13.38 -7.52
C ASP A 195 -6.58 -14.48 -7.52
N ALA A 196 -5.35 -14.13 -7.13
CA ALA A 196 -4.28 -15.11 -6.92
C ALA A 196 -4.48 -15.99 -5.67
N ILE A 197 -5.39 -15.61 -4.77
CA ILE A 197 -5.72 -16.39 -3.57
C ILE A 197 -6.97 -17.23 -3.85
N ALA A 198 -6.92 -18.54 -3.54
CA ALA A 198 -8.02 -19.42 -3.87
C ALA A 198 -9.27 -19.14 -3.00
N PRO A 199 -10.49 -19.40 -3.51
CA PRO A 199 -11.71 -19.28 -2.70
C PRO A 199 -11.63 -20.10 -1.41
N GLY A 200 -11.97 -19.47 -0.28
CA GLY A 200 -11.93 -20.12 1.04
C GLY A 200 -10.56 -20.10 1.73
N GLU A 201 -9.49 -19.67 1.05
CA GLU A 201 -8.19 -19.49 1.68
C GLU A 201 -8.16 -18.26 2.59
N LYS A 202 -7.28 -18.34 3.60
CA LYS A 202 -7.02 -17.24 4.52
C LYS A 202 -6.55 -16.02 3.72
N ASN A 203 -7.16 -14.87 3.99
CA ASN A 203 -6.93 -13.57 3.33
C ASN A 203 -7.60 -13.37 1.96
N LYS A 204 -8.39 -14.32 1.43
CA LYS A 204 -9.25 -14.04 0.27
C LYS A 204 -10.22 -12.89 0.60
N GLY A 205 -10.34 -11.91 -0.29
CA GLY A 205 -11.14 -10.71 -0.09
C GLY A 205 -10.44 -9.58 0.68
N TYR A 206 -9.23 -9.80 1.20
CA TYR A 206 -8.49 -8.75 1.93
C TYR A 206 -8.17 -7.56 1.02
N GLN A 207 -7.73 -7.81 -0.21
CA GLN A 207 -7.42 -6.73 -1.15
C GLN A 207 -8.67 -6.06 -1.70
N VAL A 208 -9.81 -6.77 -1.76
CA VAL A 208 -11.11 -6.15 -2.07
C VAL A 208 -11.50 -5.12 -1.01
N VAL A 209 -11.22 -5.38 0.27
CA VAL A 209 -11.46 -4.41 1.35
C VAL A 209 -10.55 -3.19 1.21
N ASN A 210 -9.25 -3.39 0.93
CA ASN A 210 -8.31 -2.29 0.70
C ASN A 210 -8.72 -1.46 -0.54
N TRP A 211 -9.14 -2.11 -1.62
CA TRP A 211 -9.66 -1.39 -2.80
C TRP A 211 -10.89 -0.53 -2.46
N LYS A 212 -11.85 -1.10 -1.71
CA LYS A 212 -13.03 -0.37 -1.25
C LYS A 212 -12.68 0.85 -0.40
N HIS A 213 -11.62 0.75 0.41
CA HIS A 213 -11.06 1.86 1.16
C HIS A 213 -10.49 2.94 0.24
N THR A 214 -9.55 2.59 -0.64
CA THR A 214 -8.88 3.55 -1.54
C THR A 214 -9.87 4.36 -2.38
N ARG A 215 -10.91 3.72 -2.93
CA ARG A 215 -11.93 4.44 -3.73
C ARG A 215 -12.79 5.42 -2.91
N GLY A 216 -12.96 5.19 -1.61
CA GLY A 216 -13.62 6.11 -0.69
C GLY A 216 -12.69 7.20 -0.17
N GLU A 217 -11.41 6.87 0.08
CA GLU A 217 -10.38 7.78 0.57
C GLU A 217 -10.16 8.96 -0.39
N ILE A 218 -10.14 8.70 -1.70
CA ILE A 218 -9.94 9.74 -2.72
C ILE A 218 -10.95 10.89 -2.64
N ASP A 219 -12.20 10.61 -2.25
CA ASP A 219 -13.19 11.66 -1.98
C ASP A 219 -12.80 12.51 -0.77
N GLN A 220 -12.43 11.85 0.33
CA GLN A 220 -12.07 12.55 1.57
C GLN A 220 -10.79 13.38 1.40
N VAL A 221 -9.82 12.88 0.63
CA VAL A 221 -8.59 13.63 0.29
C VAL A 221 -8.90 14.83 -0.61
N LEU A 222 -9.81 14.70 -1.58
CA LEU A 222 -10.25 15.85 -2.38
C LEU A 222 -10.92 16.94 -1.50
N GLU A 223 -11.77 16.55 -0.56
CA GLU A 223 -12.40 17.49 0.37
C GLU A 223 -11.38 18.14 1.33
N ALA A 224 -10.47 17.35 1.88
CA ALA A 224 -9.38 17.86 2.71
C ALA A 224 -8.48 18.84 1.92
N ALA A 225 -8.18 18.53 0.66
CA ALA A 225 -7.40 19.41 -0.21
C ALA A 225 -8.10 20.76 -0.46
N LYS A 226 -9.42 20.76 -0.67
CA LYS A 226 -10.22 21.98 -0.83
C LYS A 226 -10.21 22.83 0.44
N LEU A 227 -10.42 22.22 1.61
CA LEU A 227 -10.39 22.92 2.90
C LEU A 227 -8.99 23.46 3.22
N GLY A 228 -7.95 22.70 2.88
CA GLY A 228 -6.55 23.12 2.99
C GLY A 228 -6.12 24.16 1.97
N LYS A 229 -7.02 24.56 1.04
CA LYS A 229 -6.75 25.51 -0.05
C LYS A 229 -5.50 25.12 -0.83
N LEU A 230 -5.41 23.84 -1.20
CA LEU A 230 -4.34 23.33 -2.04
C LEU A 230 -4.47 23.92 -3.46
N THR A 231 -3.33 24.15 -4.10
CA THR A 231 -3.28 24.48 -5.53
C THR A 231 -3.67 23.26 -6.38
N PRO A 232 -4.04 23.42 -7.66
CA PRO A 232 -4.36 22.28 -8.53
C PRO A 232 -3.28 21.19 -8.55
N THR A 233 -2.00 21.58 -8.57
CA THR A 233 -0.87 20.63 -8.54
C THR A 233 -0.80 19.91 -7.19
N GLN A 234 -0.93 20.63 -6.08
CA GLN A 234 -0.91 20.02 -4.74
C GLN A 234 -2.10 19.09 -4.52
N THR A 235 -3.28 19.44 -5.04
CA THR A 235 -4.47 18.57 -5.00
C THR A 235 -4.23 17.29 -5.80
N GLU A 236 -3.65 17.39 -7.01
CA GLU A 236 -3.27 16.21 -7.77
C GLU A 236 -2.23 15.37 -7.01
N ASP A 237 -1.21 15.98 -6.40
CA ASP A 237 -0.17 15.27 -5.64
C ASP A 237 -0.75 14.54 -4.42
N ALA A 238 -1.68 15.16 -3.70
CA ALA A 238 -2.38 14.54 -2.59
C ALA A 238 -3.22 13.33 -3.05
N LEU A 239 -3.95 13.48 -4.16
CA LEU A 239 -4.74 12.40 -4.73
C LEU A 239 -3.84 11.26 -5.26
N LEU A 240 -2.72 11.58 -5.90
CA LEU A 240 -1.76 10.57 -6.35
C LEU A 240 -1.13 9.83 -5.16
N ALA A 241 -0.77 10.53 -4.08
CA ALA A 241 -0.26 9.90 -2.86
C ALA A 241 -1.32 8.99 -2.21
N SER A 242 -2.58 9.42 -2.10
CA SER A 242 -3.64 8.62 -1.47
C SER A 242 -3.98 7.34 -2.25
N ILE A 243 -3.71 7.31 -3.56
CA ILE A 243 -3.86 6.06 -4.33
C ILE A 243 -2.90 4.98 -3.81
N PHE A 244 -1.73 5.37 -3.29
CA PHE A 244 -0.67 4.46 -2.86
C PHE A 244 -0.56 4.26 -1.34
N SER A 245 -1.34 4.97 -0.52
CA SER A 245 -1.33 4.83 0.95
C SER A 245 -1.42 3.37 1.39
N ASP A 246 -2.41 2.66 0.85
CA ASP A 246 -2.72 1.25 1.16
C ASP A 246 -2.48 0.28 -0.02
N ALA A 247 -1.86 0.73 -1.12
CA ALA A 247 -1.73 -0.04 -2.38
C ALA A 247 -0.96 -1.35 -2.25
N VAL A 248 -0.10 -1.45 -1.24
CA VAL A 248 0.69 -2.64 -0.91
C VAL A 248 0.52 -2.98 0.56
N LYS A 249 -0.73 -3.23 0.95
CA LYS A 249 -1.08 -3.63 2.31
C LYS A 249 -1.43 -5.11 2.37
N THR A 250 -0.82 -5.81 3.29
CA THR A 250 -1.05 -7.22 3.61
C THR A 250 -1.13 -7.36 5.14
N PRO A 251 -1.70 -8.45 5.66
CA PRO A 251 -1.67 -8.70 7.10
C PRO A 251 -0.25 -8.71 7.71
N GLN A 252 0.76 -9.02 6.90
CA GLN A 252 2.15 -9.18 7.35
C GLN A 252 2.92 -7.86 7.44
N ASN A 253 2.55 -6.84 6.67
CA ASN A 253 3.27 -5.56 6.59
C ASN A 253 2.47 -4.38 7.16
N PHE A 254 1.53 -4.63 8.08
CA PHE A 254 0.68 -3.59 8.65
C PHE A 254 1.44 -2.35 9.18
N ILE A 255 2.63 -2.51 9.76
CA ILE A 255 3.44 -1.40 10.28
C ILE A 255 4.32 -0.72 9.20
N THR A 256 4.51 -1.33 8.04
CA THR A 256 5.43 -0.86 6.98
C THR A 256 4.75 -0.67 5.61
N HIS A 257 3.44 -0.84 5.51
CA HIS A 257 2.72 -0.75 4.24
C HIS A 257 2.85 0.63 3.58
N ASN A 258 3.02 1.70 4.35
CA ASN A 258 3.33 3.04 3.83
C ASN A 258 4.68 3.09 3.08
N ILE A 259 5.68 2.31 3.51
CA ILE A 259 6.98 2.21 2.84
C ILE A 259 6.81 1.43 1.52
N ASP A 260 6.09 0.30 1.55
CA ASP A 260 5.82 -0.49 0.35
C ASP A 260 4.94 0.27 -0.66
N GLY A 261 3.95 1.01 -0.17
CA GLY A 261 3.14 1.94 -0.96
C GLY A 261 3.99 3.04 -1.60
N ALA A 262 4.97 3.58 -0.88
CA ALA A 262 5.87 4.60 -1.41
C ALA A 262 6.77 4.05 -2.54
N TYR A 263 7.25 2.81 -2.43
CA TYR A 263 7.96 2.14 -3.52
C TYR A 263 7.06 1.88 -4.74
N ALA A 264 5.80 1.48 -4.51
CA ALA A 264 4.82 1.32 -5.58
C ALA A 264 4.50 2.66 -6.27
N ALA A 265 4.39 3.75 -5.50
CA ALA A 265 4.19 5.08 -6.03
C ALA A 265 5.35 5.48 -6.94
N ALA A 266 6.60 5.26 -6.53
CA ALA A 266 7.78 5.54 -7.37
C ALA A 266 7.77 4.74 -8.68
N GLU A 267 7.47 3.45 -8.59
CA GLU A 267 7.46 2.52 -9.72
C GLU A 267 6.38 2.88 -10.74
N VAL A 268 5.17 3.20 -10.29
CA VAL A 268 4.05 3.53 -11.18
C VAL A 268 4.16 4.97 -11.67
N LEU A 269 4.36 5.93 -10.77
CA LEU A 269 4.31 7.36 -11.13
C LEU A 269 5.46 7.79 -12.04
N SER A 270 6.61 7.11 -12.01
CA SER A 270 7.70 7.37 -12.97
C SER A 270 7.32 7.10 -14.43
N ARG A 271 6.24 6.36 -14.68
CA ARG A 271 5.66 6.14 -16.02
C ARG A 271 4.67 7.24 -16.43
N HIS A 272 4.19 8.01 -15.46
CA HIS A 272 3.15 9.04 -15.66
C HIS A 272 3.72 10.46 -15.58
N LEU A 273 4.68 10.69 -14.70
CA LEU A 273 5.43 11.93 -14.57
C LEU A 273 6.75 11.78 -15.31
N ASP A 274 7.30 12.86 -15.85
CA ASP A 274 8.61 12.82 -16.52
C ASP A 274 9.69 12.99 -15.45
N PRO A 275 10.41 11.94 -15.01
CA PRO A 275 11.33 12.07 -13.88
C PRO A 275 12.48 13.06 -14.15
N LYS A 276 12.76 13.38 -15.42
CA LYS A 276 13.76 14.40 -15.77
C LYS A 276 13.32 15.81 -15.38
N LYS A 277 12.01 16.05 -15.25
CA LYS A 277 11.40 17.34 -14.93
C LYS A 277 10.71 17.34 -13.57
N ASP A 278 10.14 16.20 -13.20
CA ASP A 278 9.23 16.04 -12.08
C ASP A 278 9.85 15.30 -10.90
N LEU A 279 11.18 15.08 -10.86
CA LEU A 279 11.82 14.32 -9.77
C LEU A 279 11.45 14.85 -8.37
N ALA A 280 11.57 16.15 -8.13
CA ALA A 280 11.24 16.75 -6.84
C ALA A 280 9.75 16.60 -6.48
N ARG A 281 8.88 16.61 -7.50
CA ARG A 281 7.45 16.37 -7.35
C ARG A 281 7.18 14.91 -6.99
N LEU A 282 7.84 13.98 -7.68
CA LEU A 282 7.77 12.55 -7.41
C LEU A 282 8.24 12.22 -5.99
N GLU A 283 9.38 12.77 -5.57
CA GLU A 283 9.88 12.66 -4.19
C GLU A 283 8.88 13.20 -3.16
N GLY A 284 8.23 14.33 -3.46
CA GLY A 284 7.20 14.90 -2.61
C GLY A 284 5.96 14.01 -2.48
N ILE A 285 5.50 13.40 -3.58
CA ILE A 285 4.37 12.45 -3.55
C ILE A 285 4.75 11.21 -2.73
N ILE A 286 5.94 10.64 -2.96
CA ILE A 286 6.48 9.50 -2.20
C ILE A 286 6.60 9.84 -0.71
N GLY A 287 7.06 11.06 -0.38
CA GLY A 287 7.10 11.58 0.98
C GLY A 287 5.72 11.61 1.64
N ALA A 288 4.71 12.13 0.93
CA ALA A 288 3.33 12.16 1.41
C ALA A 288 2.77 10.74 1.65
N VAL A 289 3.12 9.75 0.81
CA VAL A 289 2.77 8.34 1.06
C VAL A 289 3.43 7.82 2.32
N LYS A 290 4.71 8.08 2.57
CA LYS A 290 5.40 7.64 3.80
C LYS A 290 4.80 8.27 5.06
N GLU A 291 4.39 9.53 4.97
CA GLU A 291 3.92 10.34 6.10
C GLU A 291 2.46 10.06 6.52
N HIS A 292 1.68 9.32 5.72
CA HIS A 292 0.25 9.13 6.01
C HIS A 292 -0.02 8.34 7.29
N GLN A 293 0.88 7.42 7.66
CA GLN A 293 0.71 6.49 8.77
C GLN A 293 1.06 7.14 10.13
N ILE A 294 0.42 8.24 10.48
CA ILE A 294 0.56 8.89 11.80
C ILE A 294 -0.71 8.86 12.66
N GLY A 295 -1.84 8.40 12.10
CA GLY A 295 -3.11 8.27 12.79
C GLY A 295 -3.64 6.84 12.75
N PRO A 296 -4.35 6.37 13.79
CA PRO A 296 -4.50 6.92 15.13
C PRO A 296 -3.24 6.65 15.97
N PRO A 297 -2.57 7.66 16.55
CA PRO A 297 -1.22 7.51 17.09
C PRO A 297 -1.14 6.60 18.34
N ALA A 298 -2.09 6.67 19.26
CA ALA A 298 -2.10 5.80 20.44
C ALA A 298 -2.35 4.33 20.05
N PHE A 299 -3.23 4.09 19.07
CA PHE A 299 -3.44 2.75 18.51
C PHE A 299 -2.17 2.22 17.83
N MET A 300 -1.53 3.03 16.97
CA MET A 300 -0.28 2.63 16.31
C MET A 300 0.84 2.33 17.31
N SER A 301 0.94 3.13 18.38
CA SER A 301 1.85 2.90 19.49
C SER A 301 1.57 1.56 20.21
N MET A 302 0.31 1.27 20.50
CA MET A 302 -0.10 0.01 21.14
C MET A 302 0.27 -1.20 20.28
N ILE A 303 -0.06 -1.19 18.99
CA ILE A 303 0.25 -2.30 18.08
C ILE A 303 1.77 -2.48 17.96
N MET A 304 2.51 -1.39 17.72
CA MET A 304 3.96 -1.46 17.57
C MET A 304 4.63 -2.01 18.84
N THR A 305 4.30 -1.46 20.01
CA THR A 305 4.91 -1.92 21.27
C THR A 305 4.55 -3.36 21.60
N GLY A 306 3.32 -3.79 21.28
CA GLY A 306 2.90 -5.19 21.39
C GLY A 306 3.70 -6.12 20.48
N MET A 307 3.88 -5.75 19.20
CA MET A 307 4.68 -6.52 18.25
C MET A 307 6.15 -6.60 18.67
N LEU A 308 6.74 -5.50 19.14
CA LEU A 308 8.11 -5.48 19.63
C LEU A 308 8.31 -6.39 20.86
N LYS A 309 7.42 -6.29 21.86
CA LYS A 309 7.43 -7.19 23.02
C LYS A 309 7.31 -8.66 22.59
N GLY A 310 6.44 -8.95 21.62
CA GLY A 310 6.31 -10.28 21.04
C GLY A 310 7.60 -10.79 20.39
N LYS A 311 8.34 -9.93 19.67
CA LYS A 311 9.62 -10.27 19.05
C LYS A 311 10.78 -10.43 20.05
N LEU A 312 10.76 -9.68 21.15
CA LEU A 312 11.78 -9.78 22.20
C LEU A 312 11.54 -10.97 23.14
N GLY A 313 10.30 -11.42 23.29
CA GLY A 313 9.94 -12.55 24.15
C GLY A 313 9.87 -12.17 25.64
N LYS A 314 9.61 -13.18 26.49
CA LYS A 314 9.40 -13.00 27.93
C LYS A 314 10.68 -12.68 28.72
N GLU A 315 11.84 -13.03 28.16
CA GLU A 315 13.16 -12.84 28.77
C GLU A 315 13.87 -11.57 28.27
N ALA A 316 13.12 -10.64 27.68
CA ALA A 316 13.65 -9.38 27.18
C ALA A 316 14.38 -8.62 28.29
N ALA A 317 15.56 -8.09 27.97
CA ALA A 317 16.33 -7.28 28.90
C ALA A 317 15.54 -6.01 29.30
N ALA A 318 15.71 -5.54 30.54
CA ALA A 318 15.03 -4.34 31.03
C ALA A 318 15.29 -3.12 30.12
N ALA A 319 16.53 -2.97 29.65
CA ALA A 319 16.91 -1.91 28.69
C ALA A 319 16.13 -1.99 27.37
N ASP A 320 15.85 -3.19 26.85
CA ASP A 320 15.04 -3.34 25.64
C ASP A 320 13.59 -2.92 25.89
N LEU A 321 13.03 -3.27 27.06
CA LEU A 321 11.68 -2.88 27.44
C LEU A 321 11.56 -1.35 27.65
N GLU A 322 12.57 -0.70 28.20
CA GLU A 322 12.66 0.76 28.29
C GLU A 322 12.70 1.41 26.90
N ASN A 323 13.50 0.87 25.98
CA ASN A 323 13.54 1.33 24.60
C ASN A 323 12.18 1.15 23.90
N VAL A 324 11.49 0.01 24.10
CA VAL A 324 10.14 -0.20 23.57
C VAL A 324 9.16 0.82 24.13
N ALA A 325 9.22 1.14 25.42
CA ALA A 325 8.37 2.17 26.02
C ALA A 325 8.66 3.56 25.43
N SER A 326 9.94 3.89 25.20
CA SER A 326 10.35 5.14 24.56
C SER A 326 9.86 5.24 23.10
N ILE A 327 9.99 4.15 22.31
CA ILE A 327 9.41 4.05 20.96
C ILE A 327 7.91 4.32 21.01
N GLY A 328 7.20 3.64 21.91
CA GLY A 328 5.76 3.81 22.08
C GLY A 328 5.37 5.26 22.38
N LYS A 329 6.12 5.96 23.23
CA LYS A 329 5.89 7.38 23.54
C LYS A 329 6.03 8.28 22.33
N LYS A 330 7.03 8.04 21.47
CA LYS A 330 7.29 8.81 20.25
C LYS A 330 6.20 8.59 19.21
N VAL A 331 5.82 7.33 18.98
CA VAL A 331 4.74 6.96 18.03
C VAL A 331 3.37 7.46 18.50
N ALA A 332 3.12 7.49 19.81
CA ALA A 332 1.88 8.03 20.36
C ALA A 332 1.75 9.56 20.24
N ASN A 333 2.85 10.28 19.95
CA ASN A 333 2.86 11.73 19.82
C ASN A 333 3.75 12.14 18.62
N PRO A 334 3.38 11.74 17.39
CA PRO A 334 4.28 11.84 16.25
C PRO A 334 4.48 13.29 15.77
N LEU A 335 3.56 14.18 16.13
CA LEU A 335 3.61 15.60 15.82
C LEU A 335 4.29 16.45 16.90
N ASP A 336 4.70 15.87 18.04
CA ASP A 336 5.47 16.59 19.06
C ASP A 336 6.89 16.82 18.54
N PRO A 337 7.33 18.09 18.37
CA PRO A 337 8.68 18.41 17.95
C PRO A 337 9.78 17.74 18.82
N LYS A 338 9.53 17.43 20.09
CA LYS A 338 10.53 16.75 20.94
C LYS A 338 10.81 15.31 20.52
N ASN A 339 9.88 14.69 19.80
CA ASN A 339 10.00 13.32 19.31
C ASN A 339 10.56 13.24 17.89
N GLN A 340 10.85 14.36 17.24
CA GLN A 340 11.23 14.44 15.84
C GLN A 340 12.73 14.73 15.65
N THR A 341 13.26 14.35 14.48
CA THR A 341 14.59 14.75 14.04
C THR A 341 14.71 16.27 13.92
N ALA A 342 15.95 16.78 13.88
CA ALA A 342 16.23 18.21 13.85
C ALA A 342 15.60 18.92 12.63
N ASP A 343 15.53 18.23 11.50
CA ASP A 343 14.92 18.70 10.26
C ASP A 343 13.39 18.53 10.22
N ARG A 344 12.78 17.89 11.24
CA ARG A 344 11.34 17.63 11.38
C ARG A 344 10.76 16.63 10.36
N SER A 345 11.58 15.80 9.71
CA SER A 345 11.13 14.87 8.67
C SER A 345 10.75 13.49 9.23
N GLU A 346 11.28 13.08 10.38
CA GLU A 346 11.07 11.74 10.96
C GLU A 346 10.96 11.77 12.48
N LEU A 347 10.52 10.67 13.09
CA LEU A 347 10.70 10.44 14.52
C LEU A 347 12.18 10.18 14.86
N ALA A 348 12.67 10.87 15.89
CA ALA A 348 14.05 10.76 16.35
C ALA A 348 14.25 9.51 17.22
N PHE A 349 14.49 8.37 16.57
CA PHE A 349 14.88 7.14 17.26
C PHE A 349 16.39 7.09 17.55
N SER A 350 16.75 6.68 18.77
CA SER A 350 18.13 6.39 19.19
C SER A 350 18.68 5.17 18.44
N PRO A 351 20.00 4.95 18.40
CA PRO A 351 20.57 3.74 17.77
C PRO A 351 20.02 2.43 18.34
N ALA A 352 19.79 2.37 19.67
CA ALA A 352 19.21 1.19 20.31
C ALA A 352 17.73 0.97 19.94
N GLU A 353 16.95 2.06 19.88
CA GLU A 353 15.55 2.00 19.42
C GLU A 353 15.47 1.55 17.95
N ARG A 354 16.34 2.07 17.07
CA ARG A 354 16.43 1.64 15.66
C ARG A 354 16.79 0.16 15.54
N ALA A 355 17.72 -0.33 16.35
CA ALA A 355 18.08 -1.74 16.37
C ALA A 355 16.87 -2.63 16.74
N ILE A 356 16.03 -2.20 17.68
CA ILE A 356 14.81 -2.91 18.06
C ILE A 356 13.75 -2.80 16.94
N LEU A 357 13.52 -1.61 16.39
CA LEU A 357 12.56 -1.38 15.29
C LEU A 357 12.89 -2.18 14.02
N SER A 358 14.17 -2.40 13.73
CA SER A 358 14.62 -3.21 12.60
C SER A 358 14.08 -4.65 12.63
N LYS A 359 13.73 -5.18 13.82
CA LYS A 359 13.09 -6.50 13.97
C LYS A 359 11.67 -6.54 13.38
N LEU A 360 11.06 -5.39 13.13
CA LEU A 360 9.78 -5.21 12.43
C LEU A 360 9.95 -4.68 11.00
N GLY A 361 11.18 -4.50 10.51
CA GLY A 361 11.45 -3.88 9.22
C GLY A 361 11.22 -2.37 9.19
N VAL A 362 11.17 -1.70 10.35
CA VAL A 362 11.03 -0.25 10.45
C VAL A 362 12.41 0.38 10.62
N GLU A 363 12.90 1.06 9.58
CA GLU A 363 14.19 1.77 9.62
C GLU A 363 14.04 3.23 10.06
N SER A 364 12.94 3.86 9.63
CA SER A 364 12.54 5.20 10.04
C SER A 364 11.02 5.34 10.02
N TRP A 365 10.53 6.44 10.60
CA TRP A 365 9.10 6.78 10.64
C TRP A 365 8.92 8.22 10.22
N ALA A 366 8.48 8.43 8.98
CA ALA A 366 8.29 9.76 8.42
C ALA A 366 7.11 10.48 9.08
N VAL A 367 7.23 11.80 9.24
CA VAL A 367 6.18 12.68 9.78
C VAL A 367 6.04 13.93 8.92
N PRO A 368 4.85 14.53 8.82
CA PRO A 368 4.63 15.69 7.97
C PRO A 368 5.42 16.90 8.44
N ASN A 369 6.45 17.28 7.67
CA ASN A 369 7.30 18.43 7.96
C ASN A 369 6.68 19.74 7.44
N PRO A 370 6.36 20.74 8.28
CA PRO A 370 5.78 22.02 7.84
C PRO A 370 6.63 22.80 6.83
N LYS A 371 7.93 22.50 6.71
CA LYS A 371 8.86 23.15 5.79
C LYS A 371 9.03 22.42 4.45
N SER A 372 8.48 21.21 4.30
CA SER A 372 8.60 20.47 3.04
C SER A 372 7.65 21.03 1.98
N ALA A 373 8.04 20.92 0.71
CA ALA A 373 7.21 21.38 -0.40
C ALA A 373 5.89 20.59 -0.51
N HIS A 374 5.91 19.32 -0.09
CA HIS A 374 4.76 18.41 -0.13
C HIS A 374 3.90 18.43 1.15
N HIS A 375 4.24 19.23 2.16
CA HIS A 375 3.53 19.25 3.46
C HIS A 375 2.01 19.30 3.33
N LYS A 376 1.49 20.19 2.47
CA LYS A 376 0.04 20.33 2.26
C LYS A 376 -0.59 19.07 1.67
N ALA A 377 0.11 18.39 0.77
CA ALA A 377 -0.35 17.13 0.20
C ALA A 377 -0.38 16.04 1.29
N SER A 378 0.68 15.90 2.07
CA SER A 378 0.73 14.97 3.21
C SER A 378 -0.41 15.22 4.19
N ARG A 379 -0.68 16.48 4.53
CA ARG A 379 -1.79 16.84 5.43
C ARG A 379 -3.14 16.43 4.85
N ALA A 380 -3.38 16.66 3.56
CA ALA A 380 -4.62 16.25 2.92
C ALA A 380 -4.78 14.72 2.89
N VAL A 381 -3.70 13.95 2.68
CA VAL A 381 -3.73 12.49 2.74
C VAL A 381 -4.01 12.00 4.16
N ILE A 382 -3.28 12.50 5.17
CA ILE A 382 -3.49 12.13 6.58
C ILE A 382 -4.93 12.44 7.02
N ASP A 383 -5.42 13.63 6.68
CA ASP A 383 -6.76 14.06 7.03
C ASP A 383 -7.81 13.19 6.32
N GLY A 384 -7.65 12.96 5.01
CA GLY A 384 -8.57 12.14 4.22
C GLY A 384 -8.64 10.68 4.68
N ASP A 385 -7.49 10.04 4.91
CA ASP A 385 -7.41 8.67 5.43
C ASP A 385 -8.06 8.54 6.81
N SER A 386 -7.77 9.50 7.71
CA SER A 386 -8.38 9.55 9.05
C SER A 386 -9.91 9.70 8.97
N LEU A 387 -10.41 10.54 8.05
CA LEU A 387 -11.84 10.77 7.89
C LEU A 387 -12.57 9.51 7.39
N ILE A 388 -12.04 8.82 6.38
CA ILE A 388 -12.68 7.61 5.86
C ILE A 388 -12.60 6.45 6.86
N ASN A 389 -11.48 6.29 7.58
CA ASN A 389 -11.30 5.20 8.53
C ASN A 389 -12.07 5.41 9.85
N TYR A 390 -12.20 6.65 10.31
CA TYR A 390 -12.66 6.90 11.68
C TYR A 390 -13.86 7.84 11.79
N ALA A 391 -14.23 8.59 10.76
CA ALA A 391 -15.38 9.51 10.76
C ALA A 391 -16.49 9.09 9.77
N SER A 392 -16.61 7.78 9.51
CA SER A 392 -17.61 7.23 8.59
C SER A 392 -18.26 5.96 9.14
N PRO A 393 -19.52 5.65 8.75
CA PRO A 393 -20.16 4.38 9.06
C PRO A 393 -19.33 3.16 8.61
N ASP A 394 -18.79 3.17 7.39
CA ASP A 394 -17.96 2.05 6.90
C ASP A 394 -16.67 1.90 7.73
N GLY A 395 -16.03 3.00 8.10
CA GLY A 395 -14.85 3.01 8.97
C GLY A 395 -15.14 2.39 10.35
N TRP A 396 -16.26 2.75 10.96
CA TRP A 396 -16.69 2.17 12.24
C TRP A 396 -17.03 0.69 12.09
N ALA A 397 -17.69 0.31 10.99
CA ALA A 397 -17.99 -1.08 10.68
C ALA A 397 -16.72 -1.93 10.56
N LYS A 398 -15.61 -1.41 10.01
CA LYS A 398 -14.31 -2.10 9.98
C LYS A 398 -13.80 -2.41 11.39
N ILE A 399 -13.89 -1.45 12.31
CA ILE A 399 -13.45 -1.63 13.70
C ILE A 399 -14.35 -2.62 14.44
N VAL A 400 -15.66 -2.56 14.23
CA VAL A 400 -16.59 -3.53 14.82
C VAL A 400 -16.35 -4.94 14.28
N ALA A 401 -16.03 -5.09 12.99
CA ALA A 401 -15.79 -6.40 12.38
C ALA A 401 -14.59 -7.14 12.96
N ILE A 402 -13.54 -6.42 13.39
CA ILE A 402 -12.34 -7.01 14.00
C ILE A 402 -12.46 -7.20 15.51
N ARG A 403 -13.65 -7.01 16.10
CA ARG A 403 -13.90 -7.18 17.53
C ARG A 403 -15.07 -8.13 17.79
N GLY A 404 -15.08 -8.71 18.98
CA GLY A 404 -16.10 -9.63 19.44
C GLY A 404 -15.82 -11.11 19.09
N PRO A 405 -16.85 -11.94 18.83
CA PRO A 405 -16.67 -13.38 18.61
C PRO A 405 -15.77 -13.69 17.41
N ASP A 406 -14.95 -14.74 17.50
CA ASP A 406 -13.97 -15.18 16.48
C ASP A 406 -12.85 -14.18 16.12
N THR A 407 -12.56 -13.21 16.98
CA THR A 407 -11.48 -12.21 16.74
C THR A 407 -10.23 -12.40 17.60
N GLY A 408 -10.23 -13.43 18.44
CA GLY A 408 -9.15 -13.76 19.35
C GLY A 408 -9.23 -13.01 20.69
N PRO A 409 -8.52 -13.48 21.73
CA PRO A 409 -8.70 -13.04 23.12
C PRO A 409 -8.43 -11.57 23.37
N PHE A 410 -7.65 -10.92 22.51
CA PHE A 410 -7.33 -9.50 22.63
C PHE A 410 -8.50 -8.57 22.26
N PHE A 411 -9.46 -9.06 21.48
CA PHE A 411 -10.57 -8.26 20.94
C PHE A 411 -11.96 -8.75 21.39
N GLU A 412 -12.01 -9.56 22.46
CA GLU A 412 -13.25 -10.11 23.03
C GLU A 412 -14.05 -9.04 23.80
N ASP A 413 -14.86 -8.28 23.07
CA ASP A 413 -15.78 -7.30 23.61
C ASP A 413 -17.02 -7.97 24.21
N LYS A 414 -17.59 -7.42 25.30
CA LYS A 414 -18.69 -8.09 26.02
C LYS A 414 -20.00 -7.98 25.25
N VAL A 415 -20.24 -6.84 24.63
CA VAL A 415 -21.38 -6.56 23.75
C VAL A 415 -20.92 -5.79 22.51
N VAL A 416 -21.70 -5.84 21.43
CA VAL A 416 -21.40 -5.14 20.17
C VAL A 416 -21.21 -3.63 20.36
N PHE A 417 -21.88 -3.05 21.37
CA PHE A 417 -21.72 -1.63 21.72
C PHE A 417 -20.37 -1.29 22.34
N ASP A 418 -19.65 -2.25 22.94
CA ASP A 418 -18.25 -2.07 23.35
C ASP A 418 -17.33 -1.94 22.11
N SER A 419 -17.66 -2.67 21.04
CA SER A 419 -16.96 -2.56 19.75
C SER A 419 -17.20 -1.21 19.10
N VAL A 420 -18.43 -0.69 19.16
CA VAL A 420 -18.75 0.69 18.77
C VAL A 420 -17.99 1.70 19.64
N GLY A 421 -17.93 1.49 20.96
CA GLY A 421 -17.14 2.34 21.86
C GLY A 421 -15.65 2.34 21.51
N SER A 422 -15.11 1.22 21.03
CA SER A 422 -13.73 1.12 20.54
C SER A 422 -13.52 1.86 19.21
N ALA A 423 -14.52 1.86 18.32
CA ALA A 423 -14.51 2.69 17.13
C ALA A 423 -14.46 4.19 17.48
N LYS A 424 -15.28 4.61 18.46
CA LYS A 424 -15.27 5.99 18.97
C LYS A 424 -13.93 6.40 19.58
N LYS A 425 -13.29 5.51 20.36
CA LYS A 425 -11.93 5.76 20.89
C LYS A 425 -10.91 5.96 19.77
N SER A 426 -11.00 5.17 18.70
CA SER A 426 -10.12 5.29 17.54
C SER A 426 -10.35 6.61 16.78
N TYR A 427 -11.61 7.06 16.69
CA TYR A 427 -11.93 8.41 16.20
C TYR A 427 -11.29 9.50 17.05
N ASP A 428 -11.40 9.44 18.39
CA ASP A 428 -10.84 10.48 19.26
C ASP A 428 -9.30 10.52 19.16
N ASP A 429 -8.66 9.36 19.03
CA ASP A 429 -7.23 9.23 18.80
C ASP A 429 -6.81 9.81 17.43
N ALA A 430 -7.48 9.44 16.35
CA ALA A 430 -7.24 10.01 15.01
C ALA A 430 -7.50 11.53 14.95
N TYR A 431 -8.53 12.00 15.65
CA TYR A 431 -8.88 13.42 15.72
C TYR A 431 -7.75 14.29 16.30
N SER A 432 -6.90 13.72 17.17
CA SER A 432 -5.77 14.42 17.78
C SER A 432 -4.70 14.85 16.77
N VAL A 433 -4.59 14.15 15.64
CA VAL A 433 -3.60 14.41 14.59
C VAL A 433 -4.18 15.06 13.33
N LEU A 434 -5.50 15.29 13.27
CA LEU A 434 -6.16 16.01 12.19
C LEU A 434 -5.75 17.48 12.15
N SER A 435 -5.69 18.05 10.94
CA SER A 435 -5.53 19.49 10.77
C SER A 435 -6.76 20.23 11.27
N ASP A 436 -6.58 21.49 11.71
CA ASP A 436 -7.71 22.31 12.16
C ASP A 436 -8.74 22.54 11.04
N ALA A 437 -8.29 22.55 9.78
CA ALA A 437 -9.17 22.65 8.62
C ALA A 437 -10.05 21.40 8.42
N ALA A 438 -9.56 20.21 8.75
CA ALA A 438 -10.28 18.95 8.59
C ALA A 438 -11.19 18.58 9.77
N LYS A 439 -10.91 19.08 10.99
CA LYS A 439 -11.72 18.82 12.18
C LYS A 439 -13.23 19.08 12.02
N PRO A 440 -13.70 20.12 11.30
CA PRO A 440 -15.12 20.27 10.98
C PRO A 440 -15.72 19.09 10.21
N LEU A 441 -15.02 18.53 9.22
CA LEU A 441 -15.48 17.34 8.49
C LEU A 441 -15.54 16.12 9.40
N ALA A 442 -14.56 15.95 10.29
CA ALA A 442 -14.55 14.84 11.23
C ALA A 442 -15.77 14.89 12.18
N ARG A 443 -16.11 16.08 12.70
CA ARG A 443 -17.31 16.26 13.54
C ARG A 443 -18.60 16.01 12.77
N GLN A 444 -18.69 16.44 11.51
CA GLN A 444 -19.85 16.15 10.65
C GLN A 444 -19.96 14.65 10.36
N GLY A 445 -18.84 14.00 10.08
CA GLY A 445 -18.75 12.56 9.86
C GLY A 445 -19.17 11.76 11.09
N LEU A 446 -18.71 12.16 12.28
CA LEU A 446 -19.14 11.60 13.56
C LEU A 446 -20.66 11.75 13.75
N ALA A 447 -21.20 12.97 13.62
CA ALA A 447 -22.63 13.20 13.79
C ALA A 447 -23.50 12.38 12.83
N ARG A 448 -23.05 12.20 11.57
CA ARG A 448 -23.72 11.32 10.60
C ARG A 448 -23.62 9.85 11.03
N THR A 449 -22.47 9.43 11.54
CA THR A 449 -22.24 8.06 11.99
C THR A 449 -23.10 7.73 13.21
N ASP A 450 -23.25 8.67 14.15
CA ASP A 450 -24.14 8.53 15.31
C ASP A 450 -25.61 8.33 14.87
N LYS A 451 -26.13 9.16 13.95
CA LYS A 451 -27.46 8.95 13.35
C LYS A 451 -27.59 7.59 12.65
N SER A 452 -26.53 7.15 11.98
CA SER A 452 -26.49 5.85 11.31
C SER A 452 -26.60 4.70 12.32
N LEU A 453 -25.93 4.82 13.48
CA LEU A 453 -26.03 3.85 14.56
C LEU A 453 -27.43 3.77 15.16
N GLU A 454 -28.16 4.88 15.28
CA GLU A 454 -29.56 4.87 15.72
C GLU A 454 -30.43 4.05 14.75
N ARG A 455 -30.27 4.26 13.44
CA ARG A 455 -30.99 3.50 12.41
C ARG A 455 -30.58 2.03 12.39
N VAL A 456 -29.28 1.73 12.49
CA VAL A 456 -28.77 0.36 12.60
C VAL A 456 -29.33 -0.35 13.82
N ARG A 457 -29.38 0.33 14.97
CA ARG A 457 -29.98 -0.23 16.19
C ARG A 457 -31.44 -0.61 15.97
N ALA A 458 -32.23 0.28 15.37
CA ALA A 458 -33.64 0.00 15.06
C ALA A 458 -33.80 -1.18 14.07
N LYS A 459 -32.90 -1.32 13.08
CA LYS A 459 -32.88 -2.45 12.15
C LYS A 459 -32.45 -3.76 12.84
N MET A 460 -31.50 -3.69 13.78
CA MET A 460 -31.07 -4.84 14.58
C MET A 460 -32.17 -5.34 15.50
N GLU A 461 -32.95 -4.47 16.14
CA GLU A 461 -34.10 -4.91 16.95
C GLU A 461 -35.11 -5.68 16.07
N LYS A 462 -35.41 -5.18 14.86
CA LYS A 462 -36.26 -5.91 13.89
C LYS A 462 -35.67 -7.24 13.46
N PHE A 463 -34.34 -7.31 13.28
CA PHE A 463 -33.65 -8.57 12.98
C PHE A 463 -33.82 -9.58 14.12
N LEU A 464 -33.65 -9.15 15.38
CA LEU A 464 -33.83 -10.01 16.55
C LEU A 464 -35.29 -10.47 16.70
N GLU A 465 -36.25 -9.57 16.51
CA GLU A 465 -37.68 -9.89 16.49
C GLU A 465 -38.01 -10.94 15.41
N ALA A 466 -37.45 -10.79 14.20
CA ALA A 466 -37.66 -11.71 13.10
C ALA A 466 -37.08 -13.11 13.34
N LYS A 467 -36.00 -13.22 14.14
CA LYS A 467 -35.44 -14.51 14.56
C LYS A 467 -36.33 -15.22 15.58
N GLY A 468 -37.13 -14.49 16.35
CA GLY A 468 -38.14 -15.04 17.26
C GLY A 468 -37.59 -16.12 18.19
N LYS A 469 -38.06 -17.37 18.03
CA LYS A 469 -37.67 -18.50 18.87
C LYS A 469 -36.22 -18.97 18.65
N ASP A 470 -35.60 -18.57 17.55
CA ASP A 470 -34.23 -18.94 17.22
C ASP A 470 -33.19 -18.09 17.97
N VAL A 471 -33.63 -17.07 18.71
CA VAL A 471 -32.74 -16.24 19.55
C VAL A 471 -32.38 -16.99 20.85
N PRO A 472 -31.09 -17.30 21.10
CA PRO A 472 -30.69 -18.02 22.29
C PRO A 472 -30.54 -17.05 23.49
N TYR A 473 -31.64 -16.76 24.17
CA TYR A 473 -31.63 -15.88 25.35
C TYR A 473 -30.82 -16.47 26.51
N ASP A 474 -30.24 -15.62 27.35
CA ASP A 474 -29.68 -15.99 28.65
C ASP A 474 -30.79 -16.32 29.67
N ASP A 475 -30.41 -16.69 30.90
CA ASP A 475 -31.38 -17.07 31.94
C ASP A 475 -32.25 -15.89 32.42
N ASN A 476 -31.89 -14.65 32.05
CA ASN A 476 -32.62 -13.42 32.36
C ASN A 476 -33.45 -12.91 31.16
N GLY A 477 -33.56 -13.70 30.08
CA GLY A 477 -34.29 -13.28 28.88
C GLY A 477 -33.56 -12.21 28.05
N LYS A 478 -32.24 -12.08 28.19
CA LYS A 478 -31.40 -11.14 27.43
C LYS A 478 -30.64 -11.84 26.31
N VAL A 479 -30.20 -11.10 25.30
CA VAL A 479 -29.50 -11.62 24.12
C VAL A 479 -27.99 -11.37 24.28
N PRO A 480 -27.18 -12.43 24.44
CA PRO A 480 -25.73 -12.29 24.57
C PRO A 480 -25.11 -11.55 23.40
N PHE A 481 -24.11 -10.73 23.71
CA PHE A 481 -23.45 -9.81 22.78
C PHE A 481 -24.31 -8.63 22.28
N TRP A 482 -25.63 -8.64 22.48
CA TRP A 482 -26.48 -7.48 22.20
C TRP A 482 -26.69 -6.62 23.44
N ASN A 483 -27.30 -7.17 24.48
CA ASN A 483 -27.71 -6.44 25.68
C ASN A 483 -27.34 -7.15 27.01
N THR A 484 -26.56 -8.23 26.93
CA THR A 484 -25.92 -8.90 28.06
C THR A 484 -24.53 -9.42 27.63
N PRO A 485 -23.54 -9.50 28.53
CA PRO A 485 -22.19 -9.95 28.18
C PRO A 485 -22.16 -11.35 27.54
N LEU A 486 -21.38 -11.49 26.47
CA LEU A 486 -21.05 -12.79 25.88
C LEU A 486 -19.96 -13.51 26.68
N LYS A 487 -20.13 -14.80 26.92
CA LYS A 487 -19.07 -15.68 27.43
C LYS A 487 -18.25 -16.24 26.26
N TYR A 488 -16.94 -16.18 26.37
CA TYR A 488 -16.01 -16.60 25.31
C TYR A 488 -15.37 -17.96 25.61
N PRO A 489 -14.99 -18.76 24.59
CA PRO A 489 -14.25 -20.01 24.79
C PRO A 489 -12.91 -19.83 25.53
N SER A 490 -12.29 -18.66 25.42
CA SER A 490 -11.07 -18.27 26.14
C SER A 490 -11.25 -18.26 27.67
N GLN A 491 -12.49 -18.11 28.14
CA GLN A 491 -12.87 -18.01 29.55
C GLN A 491 -13.21 -19.37 30.17
N GLY A 492 -13.15 -20.45 29.38
CA GLY A 492 -13.42 -21.82 29.81
C GLY A 492 -14.38 -22.55 28.88
N GLU A 493 -14.73 -23.78 29.26
CA GLU A 493 -15.65 -24.60 28.48
C GLU A 493 -17.06 -23.97 28.44
N LEU A 494 -17.60 -23.90 27.21
CA LEU A 494 -18.96 -23.43 26.97
C LEU A 494 -19.94 -24.60 27.05
N SER A 495 -21.03 -24.42 27.81
CA SER A 495 -22.19 -25.31 27.78
C SER A 495 -22.86 -25.33 26.39
N ALA A 496 -23.76 -26.27 26.14
CA ALA A 496 -24.48 -26.34 24.87
C ALA A 496 -25.26 -25.04 24.55
N LYS A 497 -25.89 -24.44 25.57
CA LYS A 497 -26.58 -23.14 25.44
C LYS A 497 -25.60 -22.01 25.14
N GLU A 498 -24.48 -21.95 25.86
CA GLU A 498 -23.44 -20.92 25.64
C GLU A 498 -22.78 -21.05 24.26
N LYS A 499 -22.63 -22.26 23.71
CA LYS A 499 -22.18 -22.48 22.33
C LYS A 499 -23.16 -21.90 21.31
N GLN A 500 -24.47 -22.13 21.50
CA GLN A 500 -25.50 -21.52 20.63
C GLN A 500 -25.49 -20.00 20.71
N GLN A 501 -25.32 -19.45 21.92
CA GLN A 501 -25.20 -18.01 22.15
C GLN A 501 -23.97 -17.41 21.45
N PHE A 502 -22.82 -18.10 21.50
CA PHE A 502 -21.61 -17.68 20.83
C PHE A 502 -21.75 -17.66 19.30
N GLU A 503 -22.34 -18.70 18.70
CA GLU A 503 -22.61 -18.72 17.25
C GLU A 503 -23.63 -17.64 16.84
N PHE A 504 -24.65 -17.39 17.65
CA PHE A 504 -25.62 -16.32 17.37
C PHE A 504 -24.99 -14.93 17.51
N ALA A 505 -24.06 -14.73 18.44
CA ALA A 505 -23.31 -13.48 18.57
C ALA A 505 -22.50 -13.14 17.31
N LYS A 506 -22.00 -14.14 16.57
CA LYS A 506 -21.34 -13.92 15.27
C LYS A 506 -22.31 -13.33 14.26
N GLN A 507 -23.54 -13.84 14.21
CA GLN A 507 -24.60 -13.31 13.34
C GLN A 507 -24.96 -11.87 13.73
N ILE A 508 -25.06 -11.57 15.03
CA ILE A 508 -25.28 -10.19 15.51
C ILE A 508 -24.18 -9.26 14.98
N ARG A 509 -22.90 -9.65 15.11
CA ARG A 509 -21.78 -8.86 14.61
C ARG A 509 -21.87 -8.66 13.09
N GLU A 510 -22.08 -9.75 12.35
CA GLU A 510 -22.13 -9.74 10.88
C GLU A 510 -23.26 -8.84 10.36
N GLU A 511 -24.46 -8.99 10.91
CA GLU A 511 -25.61 -8.16 10.56
C GLU A 511 -25.38 -6.70 10.93
N PHE A 512 -24.88 -6.42 12.14
CA PHE A 512 -24.57 -5.05 12.59
C PHE A 512 -23.56 -4.37 11.67
N VAL A 513 -22.48 -5.07 11.31
CA VAL A 513 -21.46 -4.59 10.37
C VAL A 513 -22.06 -4.37 8.98
N GLY A 514 -22.85 -5.31 8.48
CA GLY A 514 -23.50 -5.20 7.17
C GLY A 514 -24.44 -4.00 7.09
N LEU A 515 -25.28 -3.81 8.10
CA LEU A 515 -26.18 -2.67 8.22
C LEU A 515 -25.42 -1.36 8.31
N LEU A 516 -24.38 -1.27 9.13
CA LEU A 516 -23.61 -0.04 9.28
C LEU A 516 -22.86 0.34 7.99
N ARG A 517 -22.36 -0.65 7.23
CA ARG A 517 -21.80 -0.41 5.88
C ARG A 517 -22.86 0.10 4.89
N ALA A 518 -24.09 -0.40 4.97
CA ALA A 518 -25.18 0.05 4.12
C ALA A 518 -25.60 1.51 4.40
N GLU A 519 -25.26 2.06 5.57
CA GLU A 519 -25.46 3.47 5.89
C GLU A 519 -24.40 4.39 5.26
N GLN A 520 -23.33 3.83 4.68
CA GLN A 520 -22.33 4.60 3.95
C GLN A 520 -22.98 5.30 2.75
N GLY A 521 -22.99 6.64 2.78
CA GLY A 521 -23.57 7.45 1.70
C GLY A 521 -25.00 7.93 1.93
N ILE A 522 -25.58 7.68 3.10
CA ILE A 522 -26.84 8.30 3.50
C ILE A 522 -26.54 9.69 4.09
N TYR A 523 -26.93 10.73 3.36
CA TYR A 523 -26.75 12.15 3.73
C TYR A 523 -28.15 12.75 4.00
N GLU A 524 -28.48 12.97 5.27
CA GLU A 524 -29.72 13.63 5.73
C GLU A 524 -29.53 15.12 6.00
#